data_AF-A7KQF0-F1
#
_entry.id   AF-A7KQF0-F1
#
_cell.length_a   1.000
_cell.length_b   1.000
_cell.length_c   1.000
_cell.angle_alpha   90.00
_cell.angle_beta   90.00
_cell.angle_gamma   90.00
#
_symmetry.space_group_name_H-M   'P 1'
#
loop_
_entity.id
_entity.type
_entity.pdbx_description
1 polymer ?
#
loop_
_entity_poly.entity_id
_entity_poly.type
_entity_poly.pdbx_seq_one_letter_code
_entity_poly.pdbx_strand_id
1 'polypeptide(L)'
;SPPPTTPPTRTLAWAPTSLTTKSQLQQNNLNPTSKPLLLLLHRSPTDSYPLHWESTGGGADPSLDDTLLSALCRETVEETGLRVTKVVDLVAVDEWRKALPGGQGEKKVIKWGFLVEVEETNSLKLNPEEHCAFRWADEDEVQCCENR
;
A
#
# COMPACT_ATOMS: atom_id res chain seq x y z
N SER A 1 -2.50 55.51 -20.60
CA SER A 1 -3.28 54.35 -21.09
C SER A 1 -2.54 53.67 -22.22
N PRO A 2 -2.58 52.33 -22.36
CA PRO A 2 -2.59 51.27 -21.35
C PRO A 2 -1.41 50.27 -21.56
N PRO A 3 -1.15 49.31 -20.64
CA PRO A 3 -0.42 48.08 -20.93
C PRO A 3 -1.38 46.92 -21.25
N PRO A 4 -0.96 45.94 -22.05
CA PRO A 4 -1.41 44.54 -21.84
C PRO A 4 -0.28 43.55 -22.19
N THR A 5 -0.11 42.31 -21.70
CA THR A 5 -0.86 41.38 -20.84
C THR A 5 0.12 40.25 -20.49
N THR A 6 0.23 39.84 -19.22
CA THR A 6 0.59 38.46 -18.79
C THR A 6 -0.65 37.54 -18.94
N PRO A 7 -0.69 36.22 -18.55
CA PRO A 7 0.29 35.19 -18.12
C PRO A 7 0.04 33.81 -18.88
N PRO A 8 0.40 32.57 -18.42
CA PRO A 8 1.01 32.08 -17.15
C PRO A 8 2.31 31.27 -17.32
N THR A 9 3.27 31.40 -16.40
CA THR A 9 3.38 30.75 -15.08
C THR A 9 3.43 29.23 -15.14
N ARG A 10 4.63 28.68 -14.89
CA ARG A 10 4.80 27.36 -14.29
C ARG A 10 5.79 27.46 -13.13
N THR A 11 5.22 27.85 -11.99
CA THR A 11 5.79 27.61 -10.66
C THR A 11 5.81 26.11 -10.43
N LEU A 12 6.98 25.50 -10.24
CA LEU A 12 7.09 24.19 -9.62
C LEU A 12 7.02 24.42 -8.10
N ALA A 13 5.80 24.49 -7.58
CA ALA A 13 5.53 24.35 -6.16
C ALA A 13 5.05 22.91 -5.95
N TRP A 14 5.94 22.03 -5.47
CA TRP A 14 5.49 20.87 -4.70
C TRP A 14 5.14 21.41 -3.32
N ALA A 15 3.87 21.68 -3.08
CA ALA A 15 3.38 21.90 -1.72
C ALA A 15 3.15 20.52 -1.09
N PRO A 16 3.70 20.23 0.10
CA PRO A 16 3.18 19.15 0.93
C PRO A 16 1.81 19.64 1.41
N THR A 17 0.73 19.16 0.81
CA THR A 17 -0.58 19.46 1.37
C THR A 17 -0.81 18.52 2.53
N SER A 18 -0.43 18.97 3.72
CA SER A 18 -1.08 18.57 4.96
C SER A 18 -2.59 18.67 4.75
N LEU A 19 -3.28 17.54 4.63
CA LEU A 19 -4.72 17.47 4.82
C LEU A 19 -4.96 16.99 6.24
N THR A 20 -5.01 17.97 7.15
CA THR A 20 -5.79 17.82 8.37
C THR A 20 -7.25 17.73 7.95
N THR A 21 -7.78 16.52 7.85
CA THR A 21 -9.20 16.30 8.09
C THR A 21 -9.30 15.72 9.50
N LYS A 22 -9.57 16.59 10.47
CA LYS A 22 -10.13 16.17 11.76
C LYS A 22 -11.54 15.61 11.50
N SER A 23 -11.65 14.38 11.01
CA SER A 23 -12.85 13.59 11.27
C SER A 23 -12.60 12.88 12.59
N GLN A 24 -13.18 13.43 13.66
CA GLN A 24 -13.44 12.66 14.86
C GLN A 24 -14.19 11.39 14.47
N LEU A 25 -13.50 10.26 14.42
CA LEU A 25 -14.10 8.95 14.47
C LEU A 25 -13.50 8.24 15.67
N GLN A 26 -14.37 8.07 16.66
CA GLN A 26 -14.27 7.32 17.89
C GLN A 26 -12.96 6.52 18.08
N GLN A 27 -12.23 6.95 19.11
CA GLN A 27 -11.24 6.15 19.84
C GLN A 27 -11.94 4.92 20.45
N ASN A 28 -12.25 3.93 19.62
CA ASN A 28 -12.79 2.66 20.04
C ASN A 28 -11.63 1.70 20.31
N ASN A 29 -11.17 1.72 21.56
CA ASN A 29 -10.46 0.64 22.25
C ASN A 29 -9.36 -0.10 21.47
N LEU A 30 -8.52 0.61 20.71
CA LEU A 30 -7.20 0.12 20.38
C LEU A 30 -6.37 0.17 21.65
N ASN A 31 -5.67 -0.92 22.01
CA ASN A 31 -4.65 -0.87 23.06
C ASN A 31 -3.71 0.31 22.73
N PRO A 32 -3.67 1.39 23.54
CA PRO A 32 -3.01 2.65 23.16
C PRO A 32 -1.47 2.59 23.20
N THR A 33 -0.89 1.39 23.24
CA THR A 33 0.54 1.16 23.51
C THR A 33 1.33 0.64 22.32
N SER A 34 0.68 0.26 21.22
CA SER A 34 1.38 -0.22 20.01
C SER A 34 1.28 0.83 18.90
N LYS A 35 2.42 1.39 18.49
CA LYS A 35 2.49 2.19 17.26
C LYS A 35 2.12 1.29 16.06
N PRO A 36 1.31 1.74 15.10
CA PRO A 36 1.02 0.96 13.90
C PRO A 36 2.33 0.71 13.13
N LEU A 37 2.52 -0.53 12.68
CA LEU A 37 3.67 -0.94 11.89
C LEU A 37 3.20 -1.40 10.51
N LEU A 38 3.96 -1.05 9.48
CA LEU A 38 3.79 -1.54 8.13
C LEU A 38 4.70 -2.75 7.91
N LEU A 39 4.12 -3.87 7.46
CA LEU A 39 4.89 -5.01 7.00
C LEU A 39 5.32 -4.78 5.56
N LEU A 40 6.64 -4.69 5.35
CA LEU A 40 7.25 -4.62 4.04
C LEU A 40 7.89 -5.96 3.70
N LEU A 41 7.63 -6.44 2.48
CA LEU A 41 8.22 -7.64 1.92
C LEU A 41 9.28 -7.25 0.89
N HIS A 42 10.37 -8.02 0.84
CA HIS A 42 11.43 -7.82 -0.13
C HIS A 42 11.37 -8.91 -1.18
N ARG A 43 11.12 -8.51 -2.43
CA ARG A 43 10.90 -9.41 -3.56
C ARG A 43 12.13 -10.27 -3.84
N SER A 44 11.88 -11.52 -4.20
CA SER A 44 12.88 -12.50 -4.58
C SER A 44 13.70 -12.01 -5.77
N PRO A 45 15.01 -12.33 -5.86
CA PRO A 45 15.85 -11.97 -7.01
C PRO A 45 15.35 -12.55 -8.34
N THR A 46 14.54 -13.62 -8.30
CA THR A 46 14.04 -14.34 -9.47
C THR A 46 12.64 -13.92 -9.89
N ASP A 47 11.98 -13.06 -9.11
CA ASP A 47 10.64 -12.58 -9.41
C ASP A 47 10.67 -11.31 -10.29
N SER A 48 9.52 -10.92 -10.83
CA SER A 48 9.31 -9.64 -11.51
C SER A 48 9.67 -8.49 -10.55
N TYR A 49 10.30 -7.40 -11.03
CA TYR A 49 10.78 -6.31 -10.15
C TYR A 49 11.64 -6.82 -8.98
N PRO A 50 12.76 -7.49 -9.26
CA PRO A 50 13.56 -8.15 -8.23
C PRO A 50 14.11 -7.13 -7.22
N LEU A 51 14.26 -7.57 -5.97
CA LEU A 51 14.87 -6.80 -4.87
C LEU A 51 14.17 -5.47 -4.53
N HIS A 52 12.90 -5.31 -4.91
CA HIS A 52 12.10 -4.16 -4.47
C HIS A 52 11.38 -4.48 -3.17
N TRP A 53 11.24 -3.47 -2.32
CA TRP A 53 10.39 -3.52 -1.14
C TRP A 53 8.96 -3.15 -1.52
N GLU A 54 7.99 -3.93 -1.04
CA GLU A 54 6.57 -3.69 -1.28
C GLU A 54 5.72 -3.99 -0.04
N SER A 55 4.51 -3.44 -0.03
CA SER A 55 3.45 -3.87 0.89
C SER A 55 2.96 -5.27 0.51
N THR A 56 2.50 -6.05 1.48
CA THR A 56 1.74 -7.28 1.21
C THR A 56 0.58 -7.02 0.25
N GLY A 57 0.29 -7.97 -0.63
CA GLY A 57 -0.96 -8.04 -1.37
C GLY A 57 -0.79 -8.30 -2.86
N GLY A 58 -1.72 -9.09 -3.40
CA GLY A 58 -1.83 -9.40 -4.81
C GLY A 58 -3.15 -8.94 -5.45
N GLY A 59 -3.45 -9.54 -6.59
CA GLY A 59 -4.64 -9.22 -7.37
C GLY A 59 -5.86 -9.97 -6.86
N ALA A 60 -7.01 -9.29 -6.81
CA ALA A 60 -8.28 -9.98 -6.60
C ALA A 60 -8.59 -10.89 -7.81
N ASP A 61 -8.89 -12.15 -7.54
CA ASP A 61 -9.30 -13.14 -8.53
C ASP A 61 -10.81 -13.39 -8.37
N PRO A 62 -11.67 -12.97 -9.33
CA PRO A 62 -13.11 -13.17 -9.24
C PRO A 62 -13.58 -14.63 -9.15
N SER A 63 -12.71 -15.61 -9.44
CA SER A 63 -13.01 -17.03 -9.29
C SER A 63 -12.72 -17.58 -7.89
N LEU A 64 -11.88 -16.89 -7.11
CA LEU A 64 -11.48 -17.27 -5.76
C LEU A 64 -12.08 -16.32 -4.70
N ASP A 65 -12.29 -15.06 -5.07
CA ASP A 65 -12.59 -13.96 -4.16
C ASP A 65 -13.99 -13.37 -4.43
N ASP A 66 -14.92 -13.63 -3.51
CA ASP A 66 -16.26 -13.01 -3.55
C ASP A 66 -16.20 -11.49 -3.33
N THR A 67 -15.17 -11.00 -2.62
CA THR A 67 -14.99 -9.60 -2.28
C THR A 67 -13.51 -9.20 -2.30
N LEU A 68 -13.24 -7.90 -2.38
CA LEU A 68 -11.88 -7.36 -2.22
C LEU A 68 -11.26 -7.71 -0.86
N LEU A 69 -12.06 -7.82 0.20
CA LEU A 69 -11.58 -8.22 1.52
C LEU A 69 -11.25 -9.71 1.58
N SER A 70 -11.93 -10.55 0.79
CA SER A 70 -11.57 -11.96 0.62
C SER A 70 -10.18 -12.09 0.00
N ALA A 71 -9.91 -11.32 -1.06
CA ALA A 71 -8.59 -11.25 -1.68
C ALA A 71 -7.52 -10.77 -0.69
N LEU A 72 -7.78 -9.68 0.06
CA LEU A 72 -6.89 -9.18 1.10
C LEU A 72 -6.51 -10.27 2.11
N CYS A 73 -7.49 -11.02 2.62
CA CYS A 73 -7.26 -12.09 3.59
C CYS A 73 -6.46 -13.25 2.99
N ARG A 74 -6.78 -13.67 1.76
CA ARG A 74 -6.10 -14.77 1.04
C ARG A 74 -4.63 -14.43 0.80
N GLU A 75 -4.37 -13.30 0.15
CA GLU A 75 -3.03 -12.82 -0.21
C GLU A 75 -2.15 -12.64 1.04
N THR A 76 -2.71 -12.08 2.12
CA THR A 76 -1.95 -11.92 3.39
C THR A 76 -1.48 -13.28 3.93
N VAL A 77 -2.33 -14.31 3.87
CA VAL A 77 -1.96 -15.66 4.33
C VAL A 77 -0.95 -16.31 3.38
N GLU A 78 -1.13 -16.17 2.07
CA GLU A 78 -0.26 -16.76 1.05
C GLU A 78 1.17 -16.20 1.12
N GLU A 79 1.31 -14.88 1.27
CA GLU A 79 2.62 -14.22 1.25
C GLU A 79 3.33 -14.24 2.61
N THR A 80 2.60 -14.27 3.73
CA THR A 80 3.17 -14.05 5.07
C THR A 80 2.79 -15.09 6.11
N GLY A 81 1.79 -15.92 5.82
CA GLY A 81 1.18 -16.83 6.79
C GLY A 81 0.35 -16.13 7.88
N LEU A 82 0.19 -14.81 7.84
CA LEU A 82 -0.60 -14.05 8.81
C LEU A 82 -2.08 -14.13 8.49
N ARG A 83 -2.90 -14.37 9.52
CA ARG A 83 -4.36 -14.36 9.38
C ARG A 83 -4.91 -13.01 9.80
N VAL A 84 -5.60 -12.33 8.89
CA VAL A 84 -6.34 -11.10 9.20
C VAL A 84 -7.49 -11.42 10.15
N THR A 85 -7.56 -10.72 11.28
CA THR A 85 -8.63 -10.86 12.28
C THR A 85 -9.66 -9.75 12.15
N LYS A 86 -9.24 -8.56 11.71
CA LYS A 86 -10.11 -7.41 11.53
C LYS A 86 -9.53 -6.41 10.53
N VAL A 87 -10.39 -5.90 9.66
CA VAL A 87 -10.06 -4.72 8.84
C VAL A 87 -10.41 -3.48 9.64
N VAL A 88 -9.42 -2.64 9.89
CA VAL A 88 -9.55 -1.44 10.74
C VAL A 88 -10.01 -0.26 9.89
N ASP A 89 -9.32 0.00 8.78
CA ASP A 89 -9.60 1.14 7.91
C ASP A 89 -9.09 0.93 6.48
N LEU A 90 -9.63 1.72 5.55
CA LEU A 90 -9.11 1.92 4.20
C LEU A 90 -8.21 3.16 4.22
N VAL A 91 -6.91 2.94 4.09
CA VAL A 91 -5.90 4.01 4.27
C VAL A 91 -5.35 4.57 2.96
N ALA A 92 -5.49 3.84 1.85
CA ALA A 92 -5.03 4.30 0.55
C ALA A 92 -5.87 3.74 -0.61
N VAL A 93 -6.06 4.54 -1.65
CA VAL A 93 -6.60 4.09 -2.94
C VAL A 93 -5.79 4.76 -4.05
N ASP A 94 -5.03 3.95 -4.78
CA ASP A 94 -4.21 4.40 -5.90
C ASP A 94 -4.80 3.89 -7.22
N GLU A 95 -4.81 4.75 -8.24
CA GLU A 95 -5.29 4.40 -9.58
C GLU A 95 -4.24 4.75 -10.62
N TRP A 96 -3.92 3.81 -11.50
CA TRP A 96 -3.04 4.05 -12.64
C TRP A 96 -3.42 3.22 -13.87
N ARG A 97 -2.82 3.55 -15.01
CA ARG A 97 -2.92 2.78 -16.25
C ARG A 97 -1.63 2.03 -16.50
N LYS A 98 -1.73 0.75 -16.82
CA LYS A 98 -0.60 -0.12 -17.17
C LYS A 98 -0.74 -0.54 -18.62
N ALA A 99 0.26 -0.22 -19.45
CA ALA A 99 0.30 -0.68 -20.83
C ALA A 99 0.34 -2.22 -20.88
N LEU A 100 -0.43 -2.80 -21.79
CA LEU A 100 -0.44 -4.24 -22.05
C LEU A 100 0.72 -4.61 -22.98
N PRO A 101 1.34 -5.80 -22.77
CA PRO A 101 2.38 -6.28 -23.68
C PRO A 101 1.92 -6.32 -25.13
N GLY A 102 2.83 -6.06 -26.06
CA GLY A 102 2.55 -6.15 -27.50
C GLY A 102 1.64 -5.05 -28.06
N GLY A 103 1.48 -3.91 -27.37
CA GLY A 103 0.71 -2.77 -27.87
C GLY A 103 -0.80 -2.99 -27.86
N GLN A 104 -1.29 -3.94 -27.08
CA GLN A 104 -2.71 -4.32 -27.00
C GLN A 104 -3.59 -3.32 -26.22
N GLY A 105 -3.09 -2.10 -26.00
CA GLY A 105 -3.76 -1.05 -25.24
C GLY A 105 -3.26 -0.95 -23.79
N GLU A 106 -4.13 -0.45 -22.91
CA GLU A 106 -3.81 -0.21 -21.50
C GLU A 106 -4.90 -0.84 -20.62
N LYS A 107 -4.49 -1.38 -19.46
CA LYS A 107 -5.41 -1.75 -18.39
C LYS A 107 -5.42 -0.70 -17.30
N LYS A 108 -6.62 -0.37 -16.81
CA LYS A 108 -6.78 0.41 -15.58
C LYS A 108 -6.54 -0.51 -14.39
N VAL A 109 -5.73 -0.06 -13.43
CA VAL A 109 -5.41 -0.77 -12.20
C VAL A 109 -5.79 0.13 -11.03
N ILE A 110 -6.42 -0.46 -10.01
CA ILE A 110 -6.74 0.21 -8.76
C ILE A 110 -6.15 -0.62 -7.63
N LYS A 111 -5.36 -0.01 -6.76
CA LYS A 111 -4.80 -0.63 -5.55
C LYS A 111 -5.46 -0.03 -4.33
N TRP A 112 -5.91 -0.90 -3.43
CA TRP A 112 -6.55 -0.52 -2.17
C TRP A 112 -5.62 -0.94 -1.03
N GLY A 113 -5.22 0.02 -0.19
CA GLY A 113 -4.39 -0.21 0.98
C GLY A 113 -5.25 -0.22 2.24
N PHE A 114 -5.22 -1.30 3.00
CA PHE A 114 -5.99 -1.46 4.23
C PHE A 114 -5.09 -1.51 5.46
N LEU A 115 -5.54 -0.90 6.56
CA LEU A 115 -5.00 -1.16 7.88
C LEU A 115 -5.75 -2.34 8.49
N VAL A 116 -5.03 -3.35 8.95
CA VAL A 116 -5.61 -4.58 9.49
C VAL A 116 -4.98 -4.96 10.83
N GLU A 117 -5.77 -5.64 11.65
CA GLU A 117 -5.28 -6.44 12.76
C GLU A 117 -5.06 -7.87 12.27
N VAL A 118 -3.97 -8.49 12.72
CA VAL A 118 -3.64 -9.89 12.41
C VAL A 118 -3.58 -10.72 13.68
N GLU A 119 -3.75 -12.02 13.54
CA GLU A 119 -3.56 -12.97 14.65
C GLU A 119 -2.12 -12.91 15.15
N GLU A 120 -1.95 -12.84 16.47
CA GLU A 120 -0.63 -12.81 17.09
C GLU A 120 0.11 -14.13 16.79
N THR A 121 1.29 -14.01 16.21
CA THR A 121 2.14 -15.16 15.87
C THR A 121 3.60 -14.87 16.13
N ASN A 122 4.34 -15.91 16.48
CA ASN A 122 5.79 -15.84 16.70
C ASN A 122 6.60 -16.11 15.43
N SER A 123 5.95 -16.44 14.32
CA SER A 123 6.64 -16.79 13.07
C SER A 123 5.89 -16.27 11.84
N LEU A 124 6.55 -15.41 11.09
CA LEU A 124 6.16 -15.02 9.74
C LEU A 124 6.68 -16.06 8.75
N LYS A 125 5.83 -16.48 7.80
CA LYS A 125 6.17 -17.48 6.78
C LYS A 125 6.09 -16.83 5.41
N LEU A 126 7.23 -16.39 4.90
CA LEU A 126 7.32 -15.84 3.55
C LEU A 126 7.17 -16.93 2.50
N ASN A 127 6.52 -16.59 1.39
CA ASN A 127 6.61 -17.38 0.17
C ASN A 127 8.01 -17.22 -0.45
N PRO A 128 8.88 -18.25 -0.44
CA PRO A 128 10.27 -18.12 -0.91
C PRO A 128 10.37 -17.94 -2.44
N GLU A 129 9.31 -18.26 -3.20
CA GLU A 129 9.29 -18.04 -4.65
C GLU A 129 9.16 -16.55 -4.99
N GLU A 130 8.48 -15.79 -4.12
CA GLU A 130 8.12 -14.38 -4.35
C GLU A 130 8.91 -13.42 -3.45
N HIS A 131 9.29 -13.83 -2.24
CA HIS A 131 9.92 -12.96 -1.23
C HIS A 131 11.11 -13.62 -0.53
N CYS A 132 12.11 -12.79 -0.22
CA CYS A 132 13.37 -13.24 0.40
C CYS A 132 13.69 -12.59 1.75
N ALA A 133 13.01 -11.50 2.11
CA ALA A 133 13.12 -10.85 3.41
C ALA A 133 11.85 -10.08 3.76
N PHE A 134 11.71 -9.71 5.03
CA PHE A 134 10.64 -8.84 5.50
C PHE A 134 11.18 -7.83 6.52
N ARG A 135 10.45 -6.75 6.71
CA ARG A 135 10.71 -5.75 7.75
C ARG A 135 9.40 -5.16 8.24
N TRP A 136 9.30 -5.00 9.55
CA TRP A 136 8.32 -4.10 10.15
C TRP A 136 8.90 -2.69 10.18
N ALA A 137 8.21 -1.76 9.56
CA ALA A 137 8.59 -0.36 9.54
C ALA A 137 7.53 0.48 10.27
N ASP A 138 7.97 1.41 11.11
CA ASP A 138 7.07 2.44 11.61
C ASP A 138 6.94 3.59 10.61
N GLU A 139 6.04 4.54 10.90
CA GLU A 139 5.78 5.70 10.06
C GLU A 139 7.04 6.54 9.78
N ASP A 140 7.89 6.73 10.81
CA ASP A 140 9.11 7.52 10.72
C ASP A 140 10.12 6.86 9.75
N GLU A 141 10.25 5.53 9.81
CA GLU A 141 11.11 4.75 8.93
C GLU A 141 10.65 4.78 7.47
N VAL A 142 9.34 4.75 7.21
CA VAL A 142 8.76 4.83 5.86
C VAL A 142 9.01 6.22 5.26
N GLN A 143 8.70 7.28 6.02
CA GLN A 143 8.82 8.67 5.53
C GLN A 143 10.28 9.09 5.27
N CYS A 144 11.24 8.50 5.99
CA CYS A 144 12.67 8.72 5.76
C CYS A 144 13.16 8.08 4.45
N CYS A 145 12.57 6.95 4.04
CA CYS A 145 12.93 6.25 2.80
C CYS A 145 12.37 6.95 1.55
N GLU A 146 11.24 7.67 1.66
CA GLU A 146 10.61 8.37 0.53
C GLU A 146 11.32 9.68 0.14
N ASN A 147 12.09 10.26 1.07
CA ASN A 147 12.78 11.54 0.89
C ASN A 147 14.27 11.41 0.48
N ARG A 148 14.70 10.24 -0.01
CA ARG A 148 16.09 9.96 -0.37
C ARG A 148 16.21 9.51 -1.83
#